data_AF-A0A962SV04-F1
#
_entry.id   AF-A0A962SV04-F1
#
_cell.length_a   1.000
_cell.length_b   1.000
_cell.length_c   1.000
_cell.angle_alpha   90.00
_cell.angle_beta   90.00
_cell.angle_gamma   90.00
#
_symmetry.space_group_name_H-M   'P 1'
#
loop_
_entity.id
_entity.type
_entity.pdbx_description
1 polymer ?
#
loop_
_entity_poly.entity_id
_entity_poly.type
_entity_poly.pdbx_seq_one_letter_code
_entity_poly.pdbx_strand_id
1 'polypeptide(L)'
;MKIFNRYLSRYEESREEVLTLQEYLELCKTDPSTYASAAERLLKAIGEPELVDTRNDPRLSRIFQNKVLKLYPAFEEFYGMEDCIEQIVSYLRHAAQGLEEKKQILYLLGPVGGGKSSLAERLKQLMERVPFYAIKDS
;
A
#
# COMPACT_ATOMS: atom_id res chain seq x y z
N MET A 1 3.34 -6.64 33.85
CA MET A 1 2.55 -7.52 32.96
C MET A 1 2.25 -6.97 31.56
N LYS A 2 2.44 -5.67 31.23
CA LYS A 2 2.21 -5.17 29.84
C LYS A 2 3.35 -5.46 28.85
N ILE A 3 4.60 -5.52 29.31
CA ILE A 3 5.78 -5.71 28.43
C ILE A 3 5.88 -7.16 27.93
N PHE A 4 5.67 -8.14 28.81
CA PHE A 4 5.68 -9.57 28.44
C PHE A 4 4.54 -9.93 27.47
N ASN A 5 3.32 -9.43 27.69
CA ASN A 5 2.21 -9.65 26.77
C ASN A 5 2.45 -9.01 25.40
N ARG A 6 3.08 -7.82 25.35
CA ARG A 6 3.46 -7.16 24.09
C ARG A 6 4.59 -7.88 23.35
N TYR A 7 5.48 -8.56 24.09
CA TYR A 7 6.54 -9.39 23.50
C TYR A 7 5.95 -10.69 22.94
N LEU A 8 5.09 -11.37 23.70
CA LEU A 8 4.39 -12.59 23.26
C LEU A 8 3.49 -12.33 22.06
N SER A 9 2.71 -11.24 22.04
CA SER A 9 1.85 -10.90 20.91
C SER A 9 2.64 -10.64 19.63
N ARG A 10 3.77 -9.92 19.72
CA ARG A 10 4.67 -9.71 18.58
C ARG A 10 5.34 -11.00 18.12
N TYR A 11 5.67 -11.89 19.05
CA TYR A 11 6.26 -13.19 18.74
C TYR A 11 5.25 -14.08 18.00
N GLU A 12 3.99 -14.11 18.45
CA GLU A 12 2.89 -14.82 17.79
C GLU A 12 2.53 -14.21 16.42
N GLU A 13 2.48 -12.89 16.29
CA GLU A 13 2.28 -12.20 15.00
C GLU A 13 3.42 -12.46 14.00
N SER A 14 4.63 -12.75 14.49
CA SER A 14 5.80 -13.08 13.65
C SER A 14 5.95 -14.58 13.35
N ARG A 15 5.10 -15.44 13.91
CA ARG A 15 5.17 -16.87 13.63
C ARG A 15 4.64 -17.12 12.22
N GLU A 16 5.54 -17.56 11.36
CA GLU A 16 5.18 -18.16 10.09
C GLU A 16 4.24 -19.34 10.34
N GLU A 17 2.99 -19.21 9.89
CA GLU A 17 2.04 -20.31 9.88
C GLU A 17 2.31 -21.19 8.65
N VAL A 18 2.60 -22.47 8.90
CA VAL A 18 2.76 -23.45 7.83
C VAL A 18 1.43 -24.12 7.59
N LEU A 19 0.85 -23.86 6.43
CA LEU A 19 -0.36 -24.52 5.96
C LEU A 19 0.01 -25.71 5.06
N THR A 20 -0.77 -26.77 5.15
CA THR A 20 -0.83 -27.78 4.09
C THR A 20 -1.45 -27.17 2.83
N LEU A 21 -1.22 -27.79 1.67
CA LEU A 21 -1.85 -27.36 0.42
C LEU A 21 -3.39 -27.35 0.53
N GLN A 22 -3.98 -28.33 1.22
CA GLN A 22 -5.43 -28.39 1.38
C GLN A 22 -5.96 -27.23 2.22
N GLU A 23 -5.32 -26.90 3.35
CA GLU A 23 -5.70 -25.76 4.18
C GLU A 23 -5.58 -24.44 3.41
N TYR A 24 -4.49 -24.27 2.64
CA TYR A 24 -4.32 -23.11 1.78
C TYR A 24 -5.44 -23.00 0.73
N LEU A 25 -5.80 -24.11 0.07
CA LEU A 25 -6.88 -24.12 -0.93
C LEU A 25 -8.26 -23.85 -0.32
N GLU A 26 -8.54 -24.33 0.89
CA GLU A 26 -9.77 -23.98 1.60
C GLU A 26 -9.80 -22.49 1.97
N LEU A 27 -8.68 -21.93 2.43
CA LEU A 27 -8.56 -20.51 2.75
C LEU A 27 -8.81 -19.64 1.51
N CYS A 28 -8.25 -20.00 0.35
CA CYS A 28 -8.46 -19.31 -0.93
C CYS A 28 -9.94 -19.20 -1.34
N LYS A 29 -10.80 -20.12 -0.90
CA LYS A 29 -12.25 -20.04 -1.20
C LYS A 29 -12.93 -18.93 -0.40
N THR A 30 -12.40 -18.63 0.78
CA THR A 30 -13.00 -17.68 1.73
C THR A 30 -12.34 -16.31 1.70
N ASP A 31 -11.05 -16.24 1.39
CA ASP A 31 -10.28 -15.01 1.38
C ASP A 31 -9.50 -14.86 0.06
N PRO A 32 -9.98 -14.00 -0.86
CA PRO A 32 -9.25 -13.70 -2.09
C PRO A 32 -7.87 -13.08 -1.87
N SER A 33 -7.61 -12.50 -0.69
CA SER A 33 -6.31 -11.89 -0.41
C SER A 33 -5.19 -12.90 -0.18
N THR A 34 -5.53 -14.18 0.01
CA THR A 34 -4.58 -15.28 0.11
C THR A 34 -3.75 -15.47 -1.17
N TYR A 35 -4.35 -15.24 -2.34
CA TYR A 35 -3.69 -15.33 -3.65
C TYR A 35 -3.51 -13.97 -4.34
N ALA A 36 -3.65 -12.87 -3.59
CA ALA A 36 -3.49 -11.54 -4.13
C ALA A 36 -2.03 -11.26 -4.56
N SER A 37 -1.90 -10.62 -5.73
CA SER A 37 -0.63 -10.10 -6.22
C SER A 37 -0.07 -8.99 -5.33
N ALA A 38 1.21 -8.67 -5.49
CA ALA A 38 1.86 -7.58 -4.76
C ALA A 38 1.14 -6.23 -4.95
N ALA A 39 0.61 -5.95 -6.14
CA ALA A 39 -0.13 -4.72 -6.44
C ALA A 39 -1.48 -4.68 -5.70
N GLU A 40 -2.25 -5.78 -5.73
CA GLU A 40 -3.52 -5.89 -5.00
C GLU A 40 -3.31 -5.76 -3.49
N ARG A 41 -2.26 -6.39 -2.94
CA ARG A 41 -1.88 -6.27 -1.53
C ARG A 41 -1.54 -4.84 -1.15
N LEU A 42 -0.73 -4.15 -1.95
CA LEU A 42 -0.40 -2.74 -1.71
C LEU A 42 -1.63 -1.83 -1.79
N LEU A 43 -2.52 -2.01 -2.76
CA LEU A 43 -3.76 -1.24 -2.84
C LEU A 43 -4.63 -1.45 -1.61
N LYS A 44 -4.80 -2.70 -1.17
CA LYS A 44 -5.52 -3.03 0.06
C LYS A 44 -4.89 -2.35 1.28
N ALA A 45 -3.56 -2.27 1.34
CA ALA A 45 -2.84 -1.61 2.42
C ALA A 45 -2.92 -0.07 2.39
N ILE A 46 -2.90 0.52 1.20
CA ILE A 46 -3.04 1.98 0.97
C ILE A 46 -4.46 2.44 1.34
N GLY A 47 -5.47 1.65 0.97
CA GLY A 47 -6.87 1.94 1.23
C GLY A 47 -7.46 2.96 0.26
N GLU A 48 -8.63 3.47 0.63
CA GLU A 48 -9.41 4.40 -0.20
C GLU A 48 -9.01 5.86 0.05
N PRO A 49 -9.09 6.73 -0.99
CA PRO A 49 -8.81 8.15 -0.84
C PRO A 49 -10.00 8.93 -0.28
N GLU A 50 -9.69 9.98 0.46
CA GLU A 50 -10.61 11.07 0.76
C GLU A 50 -10.60 12.08 -0.40
N LEU A 51 -11.79 12.43 -0.90
CA LEU A 51 -11.94 13.40 -1.98
C LEU A 51 -12.02 14.82 -1.41
N VAL A 52 -11.05 15.66 -1.76
CA VAL A 52 -10.99 17.05 -1.32
C VAL A 52 -11.20 17.98 -2.52
N ASP A 53 -12.36 18.67 -2.55
CA ASP A 53 -12.58 19.75 -3.51
C ASP A 53 -11.87 21.02 -3.04
N THR A 54 -10.78 21.35 -3.71
CA THR A 54 -9.92 22.48 -3.35
C THR A 54 -10.57 23.84 -3.59
N ARG A 55 -11.69 23.92 -4.31
CA ARG A 55 -12.46 25.18 -4.50
C ARG A 55 -13.00 25.74 -3.19
N ASN A 56 -13.27 24.85 -2.24
CA ASN A 56 -13.86 25.22 -0.95
C ASN A 56 -12.83 25.81 0.03
N ASP A 57 -11.54 25.74 -0.30
CA ASP A 57 -10.44 26.30 0.51
C ASP A 57 -9.62 27.28 -0.35
N PRO A 58 -9.59 28.59 -0.02
CA PRO A 58 -8.86 29.59 -0.81
C PRO A 58 -7.35 29.33 -0.95
N ARG A 59 -6.72 28.65 0.01
CA ARG A 59 -5.29 28.29 -0.04
C ARG A 59 -5.09 27.10 -0.98
N LEU A 60 -5.87 26.04 -0.82
CA LEU A 60 -5.78 24.86 -1.68
C LEU A 60 -6.19 25.19 -3.12
N SER A 61 -7.21 26.02 -3.33
CA SER A 61 -7.65 26.53 -4.62
C SER A 61 -6.49 27.15 -5.40
N ARG A 62 -5.66 27.97 -4.76
CA ARG A 62 -4.49 28.61 -5.38
C ARG A 62 -3.37 27.63 -5.72
N ILE A 63 -3.13 26.65 -4.85
CA ILE A 63 -2.03 25.67 -5.02
C ILE A 63 -2.39 24.65 -6.11
N PHE A 64 -3.62 24.13 -6.07
CA PHE A 64 -4.06 22.99 -6.88
C PHE A 64 -5.07 23.39 -7.97
N GLN A 65 -5.25 24.69 -8.21
CA GLN A 65 -6.06 25.23 -9.32
C GLN A 65 -7.47 24.66 -9.38
N ASN A 66 -8.18 24.62 -8.24
CA ASN A 66 -9.57 24.16 -8.14
C ASN A 66 -9.80 22.68 -8.54
N LYS A 67 -8.73 21.86 -8.54
CA LYS A 67 -8.78 20.42 -8.76
C LYS A 67 -9.41 19.69 -7.57
N VAL A 68 -10.06 18.55 -7.82
CA VAL A 68 -10.43 17.60 -6.77
C VAL A 68 -9.24 16.68 -6.52
N LEU A 69 -8.73 16.70 -5.29
CA LEU A 69 -7.62 15.85 -4.87
C LEU A 69 -8.14 14.54 -4.29
N LYS A 70 -7.35 13.48 -4.47
CA LYS A 70 -7.50 12.20 -3.78
C LYS A 70 -6.40 12.10 -2.75
N LEU A 71 -6.75 12.29 -1.48
CA LEU A 71 -5.82 12.20 -0.37
C LEU A 71 -5.90 10.82 0.24
N TYR A 72 -4.80 10.10 0.27
CA TYR A 72 -4.75 8.76 0.86
C TYR A 72 -4.21 8.87 2.29
N PRO A 73 -4.99 8.47 3.33
CA PRO A 73 -4.55 8.56 4.72
C PRO A 73 -3.22 7.82 4.99
N ALA A 74 -2.94 6.76 4.24
CA ALA A 74 -1.67 6.04 4.28
C ALA A 74 -0.43 6.93 4.02
N PHE A 75 -0.62 8.10 3.39
CA PHE A 75 0.42 9.05 3.02
C PHE A 75 0.19 10.46 3.62
N GLU A 76 -0.52 10.59 4.74
CA GLU A 76 -0.85 11.89 5.37
C GLU A 76 0.38 12.78 5.70
N GLU A 77 1.56 12.18 5.87
CA GLU A 77 2.82 12.90 6.14
C GLU A 77 3.49 13.46 4.88
N PHE A 78 2.98 13.16 3.68
CA PHE A 78 3.60 13.49 2.39
C PHE A 78 2.95 14.71 1.74
N TYR A 79 3.21 15.88 2.32
CA TYR A 79 2.70 17.16 1.83
C TYR A 79 3.30 17.56 0.48
N GLY A 80 2.46 18.00 -0.46
CA GLY A 80 2.90 18.46 -1.78
C GLY A 80 3.26 17.32 -2.75
N MET A 81 3.01 16.07 -2.37
CA MET A 81 3.24 14.88 -3.19
C MET A 81 1.93 14.22 -3.64
N GLU A 82 0.79 14.89 -3.48
CA GLU A 82 -0.56 14.32 -3.70
C GLU A 82 -0.72 13.78 -5.12
N ASP A 83 -0.27 14.53 -6.12
CA ASP A 83 -0.31 14.10 -7.53
C ASP A 83 0.64 12.92 -7.80
N CYS A 84 1.81 12.89 -7.17
CA CYS A 84 2.76 11.78 -7.31
C CYS A 84 2.21 10.50 -6.66
N ILE A 85 1.59 10.62 -5.49
CA ILE A 85 0.92 9.50 -4.81
C ILE A 85 -0.24 8.98 -5.66
N GLU A 86 -1.08 9.85 -6.23
CA GLU A 86 -2.16 9.40 -7.12
C GLU A 86 -1.62 8.68 -8.36
N GLN A 87 -0.48 9.11 -8.93
CA GLN A 87 0.17 8.38 -10.02
C GLN A 87 0.65 6.98 -9.58
N ILE A 88 1.25 6.86 -8.41
CA ILE A 88 1.67 5.55 -7.84
C ILE A 88 0.45 4.65 -7.63
N VAL A 89 -0.62 5.18 -7.02
CA VAL A 89 -1.85 4.40 -6.77
C VAL A 89 -2.52 4.01 -8.10
N SER A 90 -2.53 4.89 -9.10
CA SER A 90 -3.05 4.56 -10.43
C SER A 90 -2.24 3.46 -11.10
N TYR A 91 -0.91 3.53 -11.03
CA TYR A 91 -0.02 2.47 -11.53
C TYR A 91 -0.34 1.12 -10.87
N LEU A 92 -0.46 1.10 -9.54
CA LEU A 92 -0.80 -0.10 -8.79
C LEU A 92 -2.20 -0.62 -9.16
N ARG A 93 -3.18 0.26 -9.34
CA ARG A 93 -4.55 -0.10 -9.78
C ARG A 93 -4.54 -0.80 -11.12
N HIS A 94 -3.78 -0.28 -12.09
CA HIS A 94 -3.64 -0.90 -13.40
C HIS A 94 -2.90 -2.24 -13.33
N ALA A 95 -1.82 -2.33 -12.54
CA ALA A 95 -1.09 -3.56 -12.32
C ALA A 95 -1.95 -4.66 -11.67
N ALA A 96 -2.77 -4.29 -10.69
CA ALA A 96 -3.72 -5.19 -10.03
C ALA A 96 -4.81 -5.71 -10.99
N GLN A 97 -5.20 -4.90 -11.98
CA GLN A 97 -6.13 -5.31 -13.04
C GLN A 97 -5.48 -6.20 -14.12
N GLY A 98 -4.18 -6.50 -14.00
CA GLY A 98 -3.45 -7.31 -14.97
C GLY A 98 -3.09 -6.58 -16.27
N LEU A 99 -3.12 -5.24 -16.27
CA LEU A 99 -2.69 -4.41 -17.39
C LEU A 99 -1.16 -4.43 -17.54
N GLU A 100 -0.64 -3.66 -18.49
CA GLU A 100 0.78 -3.66 -18.88
C GLU A 100 1.72 -3.34 -17.71
N GLU A 101 1.28 -2.48 -16.78
CA GLU A 101 2.00 -2.09 -15.56
C GLU A 101 2.38 -3.30 -14.69
N LYS A 102 1.66 -4.43 -14.78
CA LYS A 102 2.02 -5.67 -14.08
C LYS A 102 3.41 -6.19 -14.45
N LYS A 103 3.88 -5.89 -15.67
CA LYS A 103 5.18 -6.33 -16.20
C LYS A 103 6.26 -5.25 -16.11
N GLN A 104 5.93 -4.08 -15.59
CA GLN A 104 6.81 -2.94 -15.52
C GLN A 104 7.45 -2.80 -14.13
N ILE A 105 8.51 -2.00 -14.06
CA ILE A 105 9.19 -1.64 -12.82
C ILE A 105 8.80 -0.20 -12.47
N LEU A 106 8.28 0.02 -11.26
CA LEU A 106 8.03 1.36 -10.74
C LEU A 106 9.36 2.04 -10.43
N TYR A 107 9.68 3.10 -11.17
CA TYR A 107 10.90 3.89 -10.98
C TYR A 107 10.58 5.30 -10.47
N LEU A 108 11.07 5.63 -9.27
CA LEU A 108 10.90 6.96 -8.66
C LEU A 108 12.04 7.88 -9.11
N LEU A 109 11.74 8.82 -10.01
CA LEU A 109 12.70 9.80 -10.52
C LEU A 109 12.42 11.20 -9.95
N GLY A 110 13.48 11.94 -9.58
CA GLY A 110 13.35 13.31 -9.09
C GLY A 110 14.63 13.85 -8.44
N PRO A 111 14.68 15.15 -8.10
CA PRO A 111 15.87 15.80 -7.54
C PRO A 111 16.26 15.22 -6.16
N VAL A 112 17.51 15.43 -5.76
CA VAL A 112 17.99 15.06 -4.43
C VAL A 112 17.14 15.76 -3.36
N GLY A 113 16.78 15.06 -2.29
CA GLY A 113 15.92 15.59 -1.22
C GLY A 113 14.41 15.58 -1.51
N GLY A 114 13.95 15.19 -2.71
CA GLY A 114 12.53 15.16 -3.08
C GLY A 114 11.69 14.02 -2.46
N GLY A 115 12.04 13.49 -1.29
CA GLY A 115 11.22 12.50 -0.57
C GLY A 115 11.12 11.08 -1.19
N LYS A 116 11.84 10.79 -2.27
CA LYS A 116 11.79 9.48 -2.97
C LYS A 116 12.03 8.28 -2.05
N SER A 117 13.09 8.32 -1.24
CA SER A 117 13.40 7.24 -0.30
C SER A 117 12.33 7.12 0.80
N SER A 118 11.75 8.23 1.23
CA SER A 118 10.66 8.24 2.21
C SER A 118 9.40 7.60 1.64
N LEU A 119 9.04 7.87 0.37
CA LEU A 119 7.93 7.20 -0.31
C LEU A 119 8.19 5.71 -0.45
N ALA A 120 9.40 5.30 -0.86
CA ALA A 120 9.77 3.90 -0.98
C ALA A 120 9.66 3.17 0.38
N GLU A 121 10.12 3.80 1.47
CA GLU A 121 10.00 3.22 2.81
C GLU A 121 8.54 3.14 3.26
N ARG A 122 7.71 4.15 2.96
CA ARG A 122 6.27 4.08 3.24
C ARG A 122 5.59 2.95 2.48
N LEU A 123 5.91 2.76 1.19
CA LEU A 123 5.39 1.64 0.40
C LEU A 123 5.83 0.29 0.97
N LYS A 124 7.08 0.18 1.43
CA LYS A 124 7.58 -1.02 2.11
C LYS A 124 6.78 -1.32 3.39
N GLN A 125 6.57 -0.32 4.25
CA GLN A 125 5.76 -0.46 5.47
C GLN A 125 4.31 -0.87 5.15
N LEU A 126 3.73 -0.34 4.07
CA LEU A 126 2.38 -0.71 3.63
C LEU A 126 2.34 -2.15 3.12
N MET A 127 3.38 -2.62 2.43
CA MET A 127 3.47 -4.01 1.96
C MET A 127 3.43 -5.03 3.12
N GLU A 128 3.91 -4.64 4.31
CA GLU A 128 3.89 -5.49 5.50
C GLU A 128 2.49 -5.62 6.14
N ARG A 129 1.52 -4.76 5.80
CA ARG A 129 0.17 -4.78 6.42
C ARG A 129 -0.73 -5.91 5.93
N VAL A 130 -0.45 -6.44 4.73
CA VAL A 130 -1.25 -7.51 4.12
C VAL A 130 -0.33 -8.71 3.94
N PRO A 131 -0.60 -9.87 4.57
CA PRO A 131 0.29 -11.03 4.47
C PRO A 131 0.37 -11.58 3.05
N PHE A 132 1.35 -12.45 2.82
CA PHE A 132 1.41 -13.30 1.63
C PHE A 132 1.85 -14.70 2.02
N TYR A 133 1.60 -15.64 1.11
CA TYR A 133 1.98 -17.02 1.25
C TYR A 133 3.07 -17.34 0.24
N ALA A 134 4.04 -18.14 0.66
CA ALA A 134 5.13 -18.63 -0.16
C ALA A 134 5.29 -20.14 0.05
N ILE A 135 6.00 -20.78 -0.86
CA ILE A 135 6.40 -22.18 -0.67
C ILE A 135 7.40 -22.21 0.48
N LYS A 136 7.17 -23.10 1.44
CA LYS A 136 8.10 -23.28 2.55
C LYS A 136 9.48 -23.66 1.99
N ASP A 137 10.52 -23.01 2.50
CA ASP A 137 11.93 -23.24 2.13
C ASP A 137 12.30 -22.83 0.69
N SER A 138 11.52 -21.94 0.04
CA SER A 138 11.84 -21.34 -1.27
C SER A 138 12.79 -20.15 -1.21
#